data_AF-D7GGF3-F1
#
_entry.id   AF-D7GGF3-F1
#
_cell.length_a   1.000
_cell.length_b   1.000
_cell.length_c   1.000
_cell.angle_alpha   90.00
_cell.angle_beta   90.00
_cell.angle_gamma   90.00
#
_symmetry.space_group_name_H-M   'P 1'
#
loop_
_entity.id
_entity.type
_entity.pdbx_description
1 polymer ?
#
loop_
_entity_poly.entity_id
_entity_poly.type
_entity_poly.pdbx_seq_one_letter_code
_entity_poly.pdbx_strand_id
1 'polypeptide(L)'
;MLRSTTAEAVVKRFCVSPESQRTLAVWQTRNPVVTQHVLAHVTQTPYAMTTDAVSEVLATTEHALGEVKKADAEKVPSIRDWTIPFAWTHVFHYALEEIGSPFTYQAFRDFCRDDPKARSMLWLPALEKVSEAGLEVGTKLARDAMRLRIGNAYYSFLRELVTGSSGSRV
;
A
#
# COMPACT_ATOMS: atom_id res chain seq x y z
N MET A 1 -27.74 1.95 1.81
CA MET A 1 -26.68 0.93 1.64
C MET A 1 -25.46 1.67 1.11
N LEU A 2 -24.30 1.57 1.77
CA LEU A 2 -23.07 2.17 1.25
C LEU A 2 -22.64 1.42 -0.03
N ARG A 3 -22.12 2.15 -1.00
CA ARG A 3 -21.56 1.55 -2.22
C ARG A 3 -20.36 0.71 -1.84
N SER A 4 -20.23 -0.47 -2.44
CA SER A 4 -19.09 -1.35 -2.24
C SER A 4 -18.67 -2.01 -3.55
N THR A 5 -17.38 -2.28 -3.69
CA THR A 5 -16.84 -3.08 -4.79
C THR A 5 -16.12 -4.30 -4.22
N THR A 6 -16.58 -5.50 -4.59
CA THR A 6 -15.96 -6.77 -4.19
C THR A 6 -14.97 -7.24 -5.25
N ALA A 7 -14.00 -8.06 -4.84
CA ALA A 7 -13.10 -8.72 -5.78
C ALA A 7 -13.85 -9.58 -6.82
N GLU A 8 -14.94 -10.24 -6.42
CA GLU A 8 -15.82 -10.99 -7.34
C GLU A 8 -16.41 -10.07 -8.42
N ALA A 9 -16.91 -8.89 -8.05
CA ALA A 9 -17.45 -7.93 -9.00
C ALA A 9 -16.37 -7.44 -9.98
N VAL A 10 -15.14 -7.22 -9.51
CA VAL A 10 -13.99 -6.86 -10.35
C VAL A 10 -13.65 -7.98 -11.32
N VAL A 11 -13.52 -9.23 -10.83
CA VAL A 11 -13.25 -10.39 -11.68
C VAL A 11 -14.35 -10.56 -12.73
N LYS A 12 -15.61 -10.48 -12.36
CA LYS A 12 -16.74 -10.56 -13.30
C LYS A 12 -16.69 -9.46 -14.36
N ARG A 13 -16.24 -8.26 -13.99
CA ARG A 13 -16.19 -7.10 -14.90
C ARG A 13 -15.02 -7.16 -15.88
N PHE A 14 -13.85 -7.62 -15.43
CA PHE A 14 -12.60 -7.53 -16.19
C PHE A 14 -12.09 -8.87 -16.73
N CYS A 15 -12.41 -10.00 -16.10
CA CYS A 15 -12.00 -11.34 -16.53
C CYS A 15 -13.04 -11.98 -17.48
N VAL A 16 -13.41 -11.24 -18.54
CA VAL A 16 -14.50 -11.62 -19.45
C VAL A 16 -14.05 -12.49 -20.62
N SER A 17 -12.75 -12.54 -20.93
CA SER A 17 -12.20 -13.34 -22.04
C SER A 17 -11.54 -14.64 -21.53
N PRO A 18 -11.51 -15.72 -22.34
CA PRO A 18 -10.81 -16.95 -21.98
C PRO A 18 -9.33 -16.73 -21.64
N GLU A 19 -8.68 -15.76 -22.30
CA GLU A 19 -7.30 -15.39 -22.00
C GLU A 19 -7.16 -14.78 -20.61
N SER A 20 -8.00 -13.78 -20.29
CA SER A 20 -7.97 -13.13 -18.96
C SER A 20 -8.27 -14.12 -17.82
N GLN A 21 -9.14 -15.10 -18.05
CA GLN A 21 -9.46 -16.15 -17.09
C GLN A 21 -8.27 -17.10 -16.86
N ARG A 22 -7.58 -17.50 -17.93
CA ARG A 22 -6.35 -18.31 -17.81
C ARG A 22 -5.25 -17.55 -17.09
N THR A 23 -5.04 -16.28 -17.42
CA THR A 23 -4.06 -15.42 -16.75
C THR A 23 -4.36 -15.30 -15.25
N LEU A 24 -5.64 -15.08 -14.89
CA LEU A 24 -6.06 -15.04 -13.49
C LEU A 24 -5.78 -16.38 -12.79
N ALA A 25 -6.19 -17.51 -13.36
CA ALA A 25 -5.98 -18.84 -12.77
C ALA A 25 -4.48 -19.16 -12.55
N VAL A 26 -3.62 -18.83 -13.52
CA VAL A 26 -2.17 -19.00 -13.38
C VAL A 26 -1.60 -18.08 -12.30
N TRP A 27 -2.06 -16.83 -12.23
CA TRP A 27 -1.63 -15.91 -11.18
C TRP A 27 -2.06 -16.42 -9.79
N GLN A 28 -3.28 -16.94 -9.67
CA GLN A 28 -3.84 -17.42 -8.41
C GLN A 28 -3.05 -18.60 -7.84
N THR A 29 -2.69 -19.55 -8.71
CA THR A 29 -1.90 -20.73 -8.31
C THR A 29 -0.47 -20.37 -7.90
N ARG A 30 0.13 -19.37 -8.55
CA ARG A 30 1.48 -18.88 -8.22
C ARG A 30 1.54 -18.04 -6.94
N ASN A 31 0.43 -17.41 -6.55
CA ASN A 31 0.40 -16.46 -5.43
C ASN A 31 -0.74 -16.78 -4.46
N PRO A 32 -0.79 -17.98 -3.84
CA PRO A 32 -1.95 -18.44 -3.09
C PRO A 32 -2.29 -17.53 -1.89
N VAL A 33 -1.29 -17.07 -1.15
CA VAL A 33 -1.47 -16.18 0.01
C VAL A 33 -2.00 -14.79 -0.42
N VAL A 34 -1.41 -14.22 -1.47
CA VAL A 34 -1.85 -12.92 -2.01
C VAL A 34 -3.26 -13.05 -2.61
N THR A 35 -3.55 -14.17 -3.27
CA THR A 35 -4.85 -14.45 -3.86
C THR A 35 -5.94 -14.47 -2.81
N GLN A 36 -5.74 -15.23 -1.73
CA GLN A 36 -6.70 -15.28 -0.62
C GLN A 36 -7.00 -13.88 -0.09
N HIS A 37 -5.97 -13.05 0.09
CA HIS A 37 -6.13 -11.68 0.54
C HIS A 37 -6.94 -10.82 -0.45
N VAL A 38 -6.52 -10.80 -1.71
CA VAL A 38 -7.11 -9.94 -2.74
C VAL A 38 -8.56 -10.34 -3.01
N LEU A 39 -8.87 -11.63 -3.04
CA LEU A 39 -10.24 -12.11 -3.27
C LEU A 39 -11.18 -11.86 -2.09
N ALA A 40 -10.64 -11.74 -0.88
CA ALA A 40 -11.42 -11.35 0.30
C ALA A 40 -11.62 -9.83 0.43
N HIS A 41 -10.96 -9.02 -0.41
CA HIS A 41 -11.02 -7.56 -0.31
C HIS A 41 -12.39 -7.03 -0.74
N VAL A 42 -12.90 -6.10 0.06
CA VAL A 42 -14.09 -5.31 -0.24
C VAL A 42 -13.71 -3.85 -0.09
N THR A 43 -13.87 -3.08 -1.17
CA THR A 43 -13.63 -1.65 -1.17
C THR A 43 -14.93 -0.92 -0.79
N GLN A 44 -14.92 -0.19 0.32
CA GLN A 44 -16.08 0.58 0.82
C GLN A 44 -15.66 1.98 1.25
N THR A 45 -14.58 2.07 2.02
CA THR A 45 -14.10 3.31 2.64
C THR A 45 -13.89 4.43 1.62
N PRO A 46 -13.26 4.22 0.44
CA PRO A 46 -13.14 5.26 -0.58
C PRO A 46 -14.45 5.90 -1.01
N TYR A 47 -15.58 5.18 -0.96
CA TYR A 47 -16.88 5.70 -1.35
C TYR A 47 -17.56 6.55 -0.27
N ALA A 48 -17.15 6.40 0.99
CA ALA A 48 -17.69 7.13 2.12
C ALA A 48 -16.84 8.37 2.50
N MET A 49 -15.64 8.48 1.94
CA MET A 49 -14.71 9.55 2.25
C MET A 49 -15.17 10.92 1.73
N THR A 50 -14.87 11.96 2.51
CA THR A 50 -15.03 13.35 2.10
C THR A 50 -13.70 13.93 1.64
N THR A 51 -13.75 14.97 0.80
CA THR A 51 -12.55 15.74 0.42
C THR A 51 -11.88 16.36 1.64
N ASP A 52 -12.66 16.82 2.61
CA ASP A 52 -12.16 17.48 3.82
C ASP A 52 -11.33 16.54 4.68
N ALA A 53 -11.77 15.28 4.84
CA ALA A 53 -11.01 14.26 5.56
C ALA A 53 -9.65 13.96 4.88
N VAL A 54 -9.59 13.99 3.55
CA VAL A 54 -8.34 13.81 2.82
C VAL A 54 -7.45 15.05 2.96
N SER A 55 -8.02 16.26 2.90
CA SER A 55 -7.31 17.52 3.11
C SER A 55 -6.71 17.61 4.52
N GLU A 56 -7.43 17.15 5.54
CA GLU A 56 -6.91 17.08 6.91
C GLU A 56 -5.70 16.14 7.01
N VAL A 57 -5.77 14.95 6.40
CA VAL A 57 -4.62 14.04 6.33
C VAL A 57 -3.44 14.68 5.61
N LEU A 58 -3.67 15.39 4.51
CA LEU A 58 -2.60 16.09 3.80
C LEU A 58 -1.95 17.20 4.64
N ALA A 59 -2.72 17.85 5.50
CA ALA A 59 -2.24 18.91 6.39
C ALA A 59 -1.48 18.38 7.63
N THR A 60 -1.84 17.18 8.09
CA THR A 60 -1.34 16.62 9.38
C THR A 60 -0.40 15.43 9.22
N THR A 61 -0.27 14.88 8.01
CA THR A 61 0.68 13.80 7.75
C THR A 61 2.10 14.29 7.95
N GLU A 62 2.88 13.55 8.73
CA GLU A 62 4.31 13.76 8.76
C GLU A 62 4.88 13.62 7.34
N HIS A 63 5.93 14.38 7.06
CA HIS A 63 6.67 14.16 5.84
C HIS A 63 7.25 12.74 5.89
N ALA A 64 6.77 11.86 5.00
CA ALA A 64 7.16 10.46 5.01
C ALA A 64 8.67 10.30 4.80
N LEU A 65 9.32 11.29 4.20
CA LEU A 65 10.78 11.30 4.04
C LEU A 65 11.52 11.92 5.23
N GLY A 66 10.87 12.70 6.10
CA GLY A 66 11.56 13.45 7.17
C GLY A 66 12.80 14.18 6.64
N GLU A 67 13.96 13.93 7.25
CA GLU A 67 15.28 14.45 6.88
C GLU A 67 16.06 13.58 5.88
N VAL A 68 15.41 12.57 5.26
CA VAL A 68 16.09 11.66 4.33
C VAL A 68 16.49 12.39 3.06
N LYS A 69 17.80 12.47 2.80
CA LYS A 69 18.33 12.94 1.52
C LYS A 69 18.06 11.89 0.44
N LYS A 70 17.16 12.21 -0.49
CA LYS A 70 16.79 11.34 -1.62
C LYS A 70 18.02 10.78 -2.35
N ALA A 71 19.01 11.64 -2.63
CA ALA A 71 20.23 11.26 -3.33
C ALA A 71 21.07 10.20 -2.59
N ASP A 72 20.96 10.08 -1.27
CA ASP A 72 21.69 9.07 -0.50
C ASP A 72 20.88 7.78 -0.37
N ALA A 73 19.58 7.90 -0.12
CA ALA A 73 18.67 6.74 -0.06
C ALA A 73 18.57 5.99 -1.40
N GLU A 74 18.64 6.68 -2.53
CA GLU A 74 18.63 6.04 -3.87
C GLU A 74 19.93 5.28 -4.20
N LYS A 75 21.00 5.48 -3.41
CA LYS A 75 22.28 4.73 -3.53
C LYS A 75 22.23 3.36 -2.83
N VAL A 76 21.06 2.90 -2.36
CA VAL A 76 20.87 1.55 -1.82
C VAL A 76 20.00 0.74 -2.80
N PRO A 77 20.57 0.20 -3.90
CA PRO A 77 19.80 -0.48 -4.95
C PRO A 77 18.94 -1.62 -4.42
N SER A 78 19.47 -2.38 -3.46
CA SER A 78 18.77 -3.52 -2.86
C SER A 78 17.44 -3.14 -2.18
N ILE A 79 17.30 -1.90 -1.70
CA ILE A 79 16.06 -1.35 -1.14
C ILE A 79 15.25 -0.59 -2.19
N ARG A 80 15.91 0.16 -3.07
CA ARG A 80 15.24 0.89 -4.17
C ARG A 80 14.41 -0.05 -5.04
N ASP A 81 15.01 -1.18 -5.41
CA ASP A 81 14.42 -2.18 -6.31
C ASP A 81 13.65 -3.27 -5.54
N TRP A 82 13.56 -3.14 -4.21
CA TRP A 82 12.83 -4.06 -3.38
C TRP A 82 11.34 -4.04 -3.67
N THR A 83 10.77 -5.24 -3.68
CA THR A 83 9.34 -5.52 -3.83
C THR A 83 8.90 -6.48 -2.74
N ILE A 84 7.64 -6.37 -2.37
CA ILE A 84 6.95 -7.30 -1.48
C ILE A 84 6.00 -8.19 -2.31
N PRO A 85 5.66 -9.40 -1.84
CA PRO A 85 4.70 -10.26 -2.54
C PRO A 85 3.35 -9.58 -2.80
N PHE A 86 2.94 -8.69 -1.89
CA PHE A 86 1.75 -7.86 -2.06
C PHE A 86 2.08 -6.59 -2.84
N ALA A 87 1.28 -6.24 -3.85
CA ALA A 87 1.38 -4.91 -4.43
C ALA A 87 1.14 -3.84 -3.36
N TRP A 88 1.86 -2.72 -3.43
CA TRP A 88 1.73 -1.60 -2.49
C TRP A 88 0.27 -1.18 -2.28
N THR A 89 -0.48 -1.06 -3.38
CA THR A 89 -1.90 -0.74 -3.40
C THR A 89 -2.73 -1.68 -2.52
N HIS A 90 -2.44 -2.98 -2.48
CA HIS A 90 -3.16 -3.92 -1.61
C HIS A 90 -2.90 -3.65 -0.13
N VAL A 91 -1.66 -3.31 0.25
CA VAL A 91 -1.32 -2.99 1.64
C VAL A 91 -2.05 -1.71 2.07
N PHE A 92 -2.05 -0.68 1.23
CA PHE A 92 -2.71 0.59 1.54
C PHE A 92 -4.22 0.50 1.57
N HIS A 93 -4.84 -0.21 0.61
CA HIS A 93 -6.28 -0.43 0.64
C HIS A 93 -6.69 -1.30 1.83
N TYR A 94 -5.88 -2.29 2.21
CA TYR A 94 -6.14 -3.04 3.44
C TYR A 94 -6.14 -2.12 4.67
N ALA A 95 -5.11 -1.29 4.83
CA ALA A 95 -5.06 -0.32 5.91
C ALA A 95 -6.25 0.65 5.87
N LEU A 96 -6.64 1.13 4.68
CA LEU A 96 -7.75 2.06 4.53
C LEU A 96 -9.07 1.47 5.00
N GLU A 97 -9.36 0.22 4.60
CA GLU A 97 -10.61 -0.43 4.96
C GLU A 97 -10.65 -0.84 6.43
N GLU A 98 -9.53 -1.28 7.01
CA GLU A 98 -9.48 -1.64 8.44
C GLU A 98 -9.52 -0.41 9.36
N ILE A 99 -8.87 0.69 8.96
CA ILE A 99 -8.93 1.96 9.70
C ILE A 99 -10.31 2.63 9.51
N GLY A 100 -10.93 2.45 8.35
CA GLY A 100 -12.24 3.01 8.02
C GLY A 100 -12.22 4.51 7.69
N SER A 101 -11.03 5.11 7.54
CA SER A 101 -10.86 6.51 7.18
C SER A 101 -9.51 6.74 6.49
N PRO A 102 -9.33 7.88 5.78
CA PRO A 102 -8.01 8.34 5.39
C PRO A 102 -7.08 8.36 6.60
N PHE A 103 -5.81 8.02 6.38
CA PHE A 103 -4.83 7.90 7.44
C PHE A 103 -3.56 8.66 7.08
N THR A 104 -2.88 9.17 8.11
CA THR A 104 -1.59 9.80 7.98
C THR A 104 -0.46 8.76 7.84
N TYR A 105 0.74 9.20 7.44
CA TYR A 105 1.87 8.29 7.30
C TYR A 105 2.27 7.65 8.63
N GLN A 106 2.21 8.42 9.73
CA GLN A 106 2.45 7.92 11.07
C GLN A 106 1.42 6.88 11.49
N ALA A 107 0.12 7.13 11.25
CA ALA A 107 -0.94 6.17 11.54
C ALA A 107 -0.79 4.88 10.72
N PHE A 108 -0.43 4.99 9.44
CA PHE A 108 -0.12 3.82 8.60
C PHE A 108 1.05 3.01 9.15
N ARG A 109 2.13 3.67 9.58
CA ARG A 109 3.30 2.99 10.15
C ARG A 109 2.95 2.24 11.42
N ASP A 110 2.19 2.87 12.31
CA ASP A 110 1.72 2.26 13.55
C ASP A 110 0.79 1.08 13.26
N PHE A 111 -0.16 1.25 12.33
CA PHE A 111 -1.02 0.16 11.87
C PHE A 111 -0.23 -1.02 11.32
N CYS A 112 0.76 -0.79 10.45
CA CYS A 112 1.61 -1.87 9.94
C CYS A 112 2.43 -2.55 11.03
N ARG A 113 2.79 -1.86 12.10
CA ARG A 113 3.51 -2.46 13.24
C ARG A 113 2.58 -3.34 14.08
N ASP A 114 1.37 -2.88 14.32
CA ASP A 114 0.50 -3.41 15.38
C ASP A 114 -0.54 -4.42 14.85
N ASP A 115 -1.06 -4.23 13.64
CA ASP A 115 -1.98 -5.19 13.02
C ASP A 115 -1.24 -6.44 12.52
N PRO A 116 -1.63 -7.66 12.94
CA PRO A 116 -0.91 -8.89 12.58
C PRO A 116 -0.78 -9.12 11.07
N LYS A 117 -1.80 -8.76 10.30
CA LYS A 117 -1.86 -9.02 8.86
C LYS A 117 -1.01 -8.01 8.10
N ALA A 118 -1.21 -6.71 8.35
CA ALA A 118 -0.37 -5.65 7.79
C ALA A 118 1.11 -5.83 8.18
N ARG A 119 1.35 -6.30 9.41
CA ARG A 119 2.69 -6.64 9.89
C ARG A 119 3.37 -7.71 9.06
N SER A 120 2.62 -8.76 8.69
CA SER A 120 3.13 -9.82 7.81
C SER A 120 3.28 -9.37 6.35
N MET A 121 2.42 -8.47 5.87
CA MET A 121 2.43 -8.00 4.48
C MET A 121 3.60 -7.06 4.19
N LEU A 122 3.94 -6.17 5.14
CA LEU A 122 4.90 -5.09 4.93
C LEU A 122 5.94 -4.96 6.05
N TRP A 123 5.52 -4.87 7.31
CA TRP A 123 6.42 -4.46 8.39
C TRP A 123 7.59 -5.41 8.61
N LEU A 124 7.31 -6.72 8.76
CA LEU A 124 8.36 -7.71 8.96
C LEU A 124 9.28 -7.84 7.73
N PRO A 125 8.75 -7.97 6.49
CA PRO A 125 9.59 -7.94 5.29
C PRO A 125 10.48 -6.69 5.18
N ALA A 126 9.94 -5.51 5.52
CA ALA A 126 10.70 -4.26 5.49
C ALA A 126 11.83 -4.25 6.53
N LEU A 127 11.56 -4.74 7.76
CA LEU A 127 12.58 -4.86 8.80
C LEU A 127 13.68 -5.84 8.41
N GLU A 128 13.31 -6.99 7.85
CA GLU A 128 14.26 -7.98 7.35
C GLU A 128 15.15 -7.37 6.27
N LYS A 129 14.55 -6.69 5.29
CA LYS A 129 15.31 -6.06 4.21
C LYS A 129 16.22 -4.92 4.68
N VAL A 130 15.76 -4.15 5.66
CA VAL A 130 16.59 -3.12 6.32
C VAL A 130 17.77 -3.74 7.06
N SER A 131 17.56 -4.87 7.75
CA SER A 131 18.62 -5.58 8.45
C SER A 131 19.66 -6.10 7.46
N GLU A 132 19.22 -6.74 6.38
CA GLU A 132 20.07 -7.27 5.31
C GLU A 132 20.93 -6.17 4.68
N ALA A 133 20.30 -5.11 4.16
CA ALA A 133 21.03 -4.00 3.53
C ALA A 133 21.91 -3.23 4.55
N GLY A 134 21.49 -3.18 5.81
CA GLY A 134 22.21 -2.53 6.89
C GLY A 134 23.59 -3.13 7.16
N LEU A 135 23.82 -4.41 6.81
CA LEU A 135 25.13 -5.04 6.89
C LEU A 135 26.14 -4.44 5.90
N GLU A 136 25.66 -3.90 4.78
CA GLU A 136 26.50 -3.34 3.71
C GLU A 136 26.66 -1.82 3.82
N VAL A 137 25.56 -1.11 4.03
CA VAL A 137 25.52 0.37 3.95
C VAL A 137 25.35 1.06 5.30
N GLY A 138 25.26 0.28 6.38
CA GLY A 138 24.94 0.75 7.72
C GLY A 138 23.44 0.91 7.96
N THR A 139 23.01 0.59 9.18
CA THR A 139 21.59 0.53 9.57
C THR A 139 20.84 1.84 9.35
N LYS A 140 21.48 3.00 9.59
CA LYS A 140 20.82 4.30 9.40
C LYS A 140 20.43 4.51 7.94
N LEU A 141 21.37 4.33 7.01
CA LEU A 141 21.12 4.56 5.59
C LEU A 141 20.12 3.56 5.02
N ALA A 142 20.18 2.29 5.45
CA ALA A 142 19.19 1.29 5.07
C ALA A 142 17.76 1.66 5.55
N ARG A 143 17.62 2.13 6.79
CA ARG A 143 16.33 2.62 7.31
C ARG A 143 15.81 3.83 6.54
N ASP A 144 16.69 4.77 6.25
CA ASP A 144 16.36 5.98 5.50
C ASP A 144 15.91 5.64 4.07
N ALA A 145 16.61 4.71 3.40
CA ALA A 145 16.22 4.20 2.09
C ALA A 145 14.86 3.48 2.10
N MET A 146 14.60 2.65 3.12
CA MET A 146 13.31 1.96 3.24
C MET A 146 12.17 2.95 3.52
N ARG A 147 12.43 3.94 4.37
CA ARG A 147 11.49 5.04 4.65
C ARG A 147 11.16 5.81 3.36
N LEU A 148 12.16 6.13 2.54
CA LEU A 148 11.94 6.75 1.22
C LEU A 148 11.07 5.87 0.31
N ARG A 149 11.39 4.58 0.24
CA ARG A 149 10.68 3.63 -0.63
C ARG A 149 9.19 3.53 -0.28
N ILE A 150 8.87 3.33 1.00
CA ILE A 150 7.50 3.22 1.50
C ILE A 150 6.79 4.58 1.42
N GLY A 151 7.48 5.67 1.79
CA GLY A 151 6.92 7.02 1.74
C GLY A 151 6.50 7.45 0.34
N ASN A 152 7.31 7.15 -0.68
CA ASN A 152 6.94 7.41 -2.07
C ASN A 152 5.68 6.63 -2.50
N ALA A 153 5.57 5.36 -2.10
CA ALA A 153 4.39 4.56 -2.39
C ALA A 153 3.14 5.12 -1.68
N TYR A 154 3.28 5.57 -0.44
CA TYR A 154 2.21 6.21 0.33
C TYR A 154 1.72 7.51 -0.30
N TYR A 155 2.63 8.38 -0.76
CA TYR A 155 2.23 9.62 -1.44
C TYR A 155 1.54 9.37 -2.79
N SER A 156 1.94 8.33 -3.53
CA SER A 156 1.21 7.91 -4.73
C SER A 156 -0.22 7.48 -4.39
N PHE A 157 -0.39 6.70 -3.32
CA PHE A 157 -1.71 6.26 -2.86
C PHE A 157 -2.61 7.43 -2.43
N LEU A 158 -2.11 8.39 -1.64
CA LEU A 158 -2.88 9.58 -1.27
C LEU A 158 -3.36 10.37 -2.50
N ARG A 159 -2.52 10.47 -3.52
CA ARG A 159 -2.88 11.14 -4.77
C ARG A 159 -4.04 10.43 -5.47
N GLU A 160 -4.04 9.10 -5.48
CA GLU A 160 -5.12 8.28 -6.05
C GLU A 160 -6.43 8.48 -5.29
N LEU A 161 -6.38 8.65 -3.96
CA LEU A 161 -7.57 8.96 -3.16
C LEU A 161 -8.15 10.34 -3.50
N VAL A 162 -7.30 11.35 -3.73
CA VAL A 162 -7.75 12.69 -4.15
C VAL A 162 -8.37 12.66 -5.56
N THR A 163 -7.71 12.02 -6.52
CA THR A 163 -8.22 11.96 -7.90
C THR A 163 -9.48 11.10 -8.01
N GLY A 164 -9.57 10.02 -7.24
CA GLY A 164 -10.76 9.15 -7.16
C GLY A 164 -11.95 9.80 -6.46
N SER A 165 -11.72 10.57 -5.39
CA SER A 165 -12.79 11.29 -4.67
C SER A 165 -13.33 12.51 -5.43
N SER A 166 -12.51 13.11 -6.31
CA SER A 166 -12.93 14.22 -7.19
C SER A 166 -13.95 13.81 -8.26
N GLY A 167 -14.09 12.50 -8.55
CA GLY A 167 -15.00 11.97 -9.56
C GLY A 167 -16.42 11.64 -9.09
N SER A 168 -16.75 11.85 -7.80
CA SER A 168 -18.08 11.51 -7.24
C SER A 168 -19.05 12.68 -7.11
N ARG A 169 -18.82 13.79 -7.83
CA ARG A 169 -19.81 14.86 -8.03
C ARG A 169 -20.14 15.01 -9.50
N VAL A 170 -21.08 14.20 -10.00
CA VAL A 170 -21.98 14.54 -11.11
C VAL A 170 -23.35 13.98 -10.81
#